data_AF-A0A7C3JA80-F1
#
_entry.id   AF-A0A7C3JA80-F1
#
_cell.length_a   1.000
_cell.length_b   1.000
_cell.length_c   1.000
_cell.angle_alpha   90.00
_cell.angle_beta   90.00
_cell.angle_gamma   90.00
#
_symmetry.space_group_name_H-M   'P 1'
#
loop_
_entity.id
_entity.type
_entity.pdbx_description
1 polymer ?
#
loop_
_entity_poly.entity_id
_entity_poly.type
_entity_poly.pdbx_seq_one_letter_code
_entity_poly.pdbx_strand_id
1 'polypeptide(L)'
;LRKRFNLPTAGAGKETRVVVIEIDGLLVGMIIDAVTEVLRVPNEVIEPPSSLMMTADSAFITGIARVAERLVILLDLSKVLSIQEQAELQAMPAAV
;
A
#
# COMPACT_ATOMS: atom_id res chain seq x y z
N LEU A 1 7.11 2.52 -2.00
CA LEU A 1 6.20 1.50 -2.55
C LEU A 1 6.63 0.95 -3.90
N ARG A 2 7.19 1.74 -4.83
CA ARG A 2 7.61 1.27 -6.17
C ARG A 2 8.29 -0.11 -6.21
N LYS A 3 9.26 -0.36 -5.33
CA LYS A 3 9.95 -1.66 -5.23
C LYS A 3 9.01 -2.85 -4.99
N ARG A 4 7.93 -2.66 -4.21
CA ARG A 4 6.91 -3.69 -3.93
C ARG A 4 6.05 -4.01 -5.16
N PHE A 5 5.80 -3.01 -5.99
CA PHE A 5 5.02 -3.14 -7.21
C PHE A 5 5.88 -3.46 -8.44
N ASN A 6 7.16 -3.82 -8.21
CA ASN A 6 8.15 -4.04 -9.26
C ASN A 6 8.23 -2.88 -10.28
N LEU A 7 8.01 -1.65 -9.82
CA LEU A 7 8.05 -0.44 -10.63
C LEU A 7 9.48 0.13 -10.67
N PRO A 8 9.87 0.81 -11.77
CA PRO A 8 11.19 1.42 -11.89
C PRO A 8 11.45 2.40 -10.75
N THR A 9 12.60 2.26 -10.09
CA THR A 9 13.00 3.19 -9.04
C THR A 9 13.12 4.59 -9.61
N ALA A 10 12.43 5.56 -9.01
CA ALA A 10 12.63 6.98 -9.27
C ALA A 10 13.30 7.63 -8.06
N GLY A 11 14.14 8.65 -8.31
CA GLY A 11 14.66 9.50 -7.24
C GLY A 11 13.52 10.23 -6.53
N ALA A 12 13.75 10.60 -5.27
CA ALA A 12 12.78 11.40 -4.51
C ALA A 12 12.60 12.77 -5.20
N GLY A 13 11.39 13.01 -5.72
CA GLY A 13 11.00 14.27 -6.35
C GLY A 13 10.30 15.20 -5.37
N LYS A 14 9.93 16.41 -5.82
CA LYS A 14 9.18 17.38 -5.00
C LYS A 14 7.80 16.88 -4.54
N GLU A 15 7.23 15.92 -5.25
CA GLU A 15 5.92 15.35 -4.97
C GLU A 15 5.98 14.11 -4.07
N THR A 16 7.18 13.54 -3.86
CA THR A 16 7.37 12.37 -3.01
C THR A 16 6.89 12.66 -1.60
N ARG A 17 6.08 11.75 -1.04
CA ARG A 17 5.55 11.84 0.32
C ARG A 17 5.88 10.57 1.09
N VAL A 18 5.77 10.66 2.41
CA VAL A 18 5.81 9.50 3.31
C VAL A 18 4.43 9.34 3.91
N VAL A 19 3.82 8.18 3.69
CA VAL A 19 2.60 7.76 4.39
C VAL A 19 3.05 7.07 5.67
N VAL A 20 2.58 7.56 6.81
CA VAL A 20 2.82 6.92 8.11
C VAL A 20 1.62 6.06 8.44
N ILE A 21 1.85 4.79 8.70
CA ILE A 21 0.85 3.83 9.15
C ILE A 21 1.26 3.22 10.47
N GLU A 22 0.28 2.73 11.21
CA GLU A 22 0.51 1.93 12.41
C GLU A 22 0.26 0.46 12.09
N ILE A 23 1.23 -0.40 12.38
CA ILE A 23 1.12 -1.86 12.28
C ILE A 23 1.55 -2.42 13.63
N ASP A 24 0.65 -3.11 14.33
CA ASP A 24 0.91 -3.73 15.64
C ASP A 24 1.55 -2.77 16.66
N GLY A 25 1.13 -1.50 16.68
CA GLY A 25 1.65 -0.46 17.58
C GLY A 25 2.96 0.20 17.10
N LEU A 26 3.51 -0.21 15.95
CA LEU A 26 4.71 0.37 15.36
C LEU A 26 4.34 1.37 14.25
N LEU A 27 4.93 2.56 14.33
CA LEU A 27 4.82 3.56 13.26
C LEU A 27 5.80 3.23 12.13
N VAL A 28 5.25 2.97 10.95
CA VAL A 28 6.01 2.64 9.74
C VAL A 28 5.81 3.73 8.69
N GLY A 29 6.92 4.30 8.22
CA GLY A 29 6.93 5.25 7.11
C GLY A 29 7.08 4.56 5.75
N MET A 30 6.13 4.77 4.85
CA MET A 30 6.15 4.27 3.48
C MET A 30 6.30 5.39 2.46
N ILE A 31 7.36 5.34 1.65
CA ILE A 31 7.59 6.31 0.58
C ILE A 31 6.62 6.08 -0.58
N ILE A 32 5.91 7.12 -1.00
CA ILE A 32 5.00 7.14 -2.14
C ILE A 32 5.37 8.25 -3.13
N ASP A 33 4.90 8.12 -4.37
CA ASP A 33 5.22 9.07 -5.44
C ASP A 33 4.53 10.41 -5.25
N ALA A 34 3.24 10.41 -4.93
CA ALA A 34 2.42 11.61 -4.69
C ALA A 34 1.10 11.24 -3.97
N VAL A 35 0.46 12.22 -3.33
CA VAL A 35 -0.94 12.13 -2.87
C VAL A 35 -1.78 13.00 -3.80
N THR A 36 -2.69 12.39 -4.55
CA THR A 36 -3.51 13.12 -5.52
C THR A 36 -4.74 13.74 -4.87
N GLU A 37 -5.56 12.93 -4.18
CA GLU A 37 -6.83 13.36 -3.61
C GLU A 37 -7.34 12.34 -2.57
N VAL A 38 -8.34 12.74 -1.79
CA VAL A 38 -9.06 11.87 -0.84
C VAL A 38 -10.45 11.60 -1.39
N LEU A 39 -10.78 10.33 -1.62
CA LEU A 39 -12.04 9.88 -2.19
C LEU A 39 -12.85 9.11 -1.16
N ARG A 40 -14.18 9.30 -1.15
CA ARG A 40 -15.12 8.35 -0.53
C ARG A 40 -15.55 7.33 -1.57
N VAL A 41 -15.29 6.07 -1.29
CA VAL A 41 -15.65 4.94 -2.17
C VAL A 41 -16.73 4.12 -1.47
N PRO A 42 -17.97 4.06 -2.01
CA PRO A 42 -19.00 3.17 -1.50
C PRO A 42 -18.58 1.70 -1.63
N ASN A 43 -18.89 0.85 -0.64
CA ASN A 43 -18.54 -0.57 -0.71
C ASN A 43 -19.17 -1.30 -1.91
N GLU A 44 -20.34 -0.84 -2.36
CA GLU A 44 -21.09 -1.43 -3.48
C GLU A 44 -20.35 -1.35 -4.83
N VAL A 45 -19.43 -0.40 -4.99
CA VAL A 45 -18.64 -0.24 -6.22
C VAL A 45 -17.27 -0.92 -6.14
N ILE A 46 -16.98 -1.59 -5.02
CA ILE A 46 -15.73 -2.33 -4.82
C ILE A 46 -15.96 -3.76 -5.30
N GLU A 47 -15.27 -4.13 -6.36
CA GLU A 47 -15.21 -5.48 -6.87
C GLU A 47 -14.05 -6.24 -6.20
N PRO A 48 -14.23 -7.51 -5.80
CA PRO A 48 -13.14 -8.31 -5.27
C PRO A 48 -12.07 -8.50 -6.35
N PRO A 49 -10.78 -8.62 -5.96
CA PRO A 49 -9.74 -8.91 -6.92
C PRO A 49 -10.01 -10.26 -7.60
N SER A 50 -9.91 -10.30 -8.91
CA SER A 50 -10.11 -11.54 -9.66
C SER A 50 -9.03 -12.57 -9.31
N SER A 51 -9.35 -13.86 -9.38
CA SER A 51 -8.39 -14.94 -9.11
C SER A 51 -7.15 -14.89 -10.01
N LEU A 52 -7.26 -14.30 -11.20
CA LEU A 52 -6.14 -14.05 -12.11
C LEU A 52 -5.16 -12.99 -11.61
N MET A 53 -5.63 -12.06 -10.76
CA MET A 53 -4.80 -11.04 -10.12
C MET A 53 -4.15 -11.56 -8.85
N MET A 54 -4.58 -12.71 -8.29
CA MET A 54 -4.05 -13.29 -7.04
C MET A 54 -2.70 -14.00 -7.23
N THR A 55 -1.64 -13.24 -7.53
CA THR A 55 -0.25 -13.70 -7.41
C THR A 55 0.30 -13.44 -5.99
N ALA A 56 1.46 -14.01 -5.63
CA ALA A 56 2.13 -13.69 -4.37
C ALA A 56 2.36 -12.17 -4.19
N ASP A 57 2.58 -11.45 -5.30
CA ASP A 57 2.78 -10.00 -5.35
C ASP A 57 1.49 -9.18 -5.25
N SER A 58 0.34 -9.81 -5.08
CA SER A 58 -0.98 -9.16 -5.03
C SER A 58 -1.74 -9.40 -3.72
N ALA A 59 -1.13 -10.10 -2.76
CA ALA A 59 -1.74 -10.48 -1.50
C ALA A 59 -2.20 -9.28 -0.64
N PHE A 60 -1.71 -8.08 -0.95
CA PHE A 60 -2.09 -6.82 -0.33
C PHE A 60 -3.23 -6.08 -1.07
N ILE A 61 -3.75 -6.60 -2.19
CA ILE A 61 -4.90 -6.00 -2.88
C ILE A 61 -6.18 -6.50 -2.22
N THR A 62 -7.01 -5.56 -1.73
CA THR A 62 -8.30 -5.88 -1.09
C THR A 62 -9.47 -5.80 -2.05
N GLY A 63 -9.34 -5.01 -3.11
CA GLY A 63 -10.40 -4.81 -4.08
C GLY A 63 -10.02 -3.81 -5.15
N ILE A 64 -10.91 -3.68 -6.12
CA ILE A 64 -10.79 -2.74 -7.22
C ILE A 64 -12.09 -1.95 -7.27
N ALA A 65 -12.01 -0.63 -7.31
CA ALA A 65 -13.17 0.23 -7.47
C ALA A 65 -13.07 1.03 -8.76
N ARG A 66 -14.17 1.13 -9.50
CA ARG A 66 -14.31 2.07 -10.59
C ARG A 66 -14.95 3.35 -10.07
N VAL A 67 -14.17 4.42 -9.98
CA VAL A 67 -14.63 5.73 -9.51
C VAL A 67 -14.65 6.67 -10.72
N ALA A 68 -15.85 7.02 -11.17
CA ALA A 68 -16.07 7.69 -12.46
C ALA A 68 -15.38 6.91 -13.61
N GLU A 69 -14.45 7.55 -14.32
CA GLU A 69 -13.70 6.94 -15.43
C GLU A 69 -12.32 6.39 -15.00
N ARG A 70 -12.06 6.28 -13.69
CA ARG A 70 -10.77 5.83 -13.15
C ARG A 70 -10.90 4.50 -12.42
N LEU A 71 -9.89 3.65 -12.61
CA LEU A 71 -9.74 2.42 -11.86
C LEU A 71 -8.84 2.69 -10.65
N VAL A 72 -9.36 2.40 -9.45
CA VAL A 72 -8.67 2.60 -8.17
C VAL A 72 -8.46 1.23 -7.54
N ILE A 73 -7.20 0.88 -7.27
CA ILE A 73 -6.84 -0.37 -6.57
C ILE A 73 -6.82 -0.07 -5.07
N LEU A 74 -7.56 -0.84 -4.28
CA LEU A 74 -7.54 -0.76 -2.83
C LEU A 74 -6.44 -1.65 -2.29
N LEU A 75 -5.57 -1.06 -1.48
CA LEU A 75 -4.38 -1.70 -0.92
C LEU A 75 -4.51 -1.80 0.59
N ASP A 76 -4.25 -2.98 1.13
CA ASP A 76 -4.04 -3.22 2.55
C ASP A 76 -2.55 -3.04 2.87
N LEU A 77 -2.21 -1.85 3.38
CA LEU A 77 -0.82 -1.52 3.70
C LEU A 77 -0.22 -2.39 4.81
N SER A 78 -1.04 -3.03 5.66
CA SER A 78 -0.55 -3.96 6.67
C SER A 78 0.06 -5.23 6.03
N LYS A 79 -0.46 -5.63 4.87
CA LYS A 79 -0.02 -6.81 4.11
C LYS A 79 1.05 -6.50 3.04
N VAL A 80 1.38 -5.22 2.84
CA VAL A 80 2.45 -4.82 1.91
C VAL A 80 3.83 -5.22 2.44
N LEU A 81 3.98 -5.29 3.76
CA LEU A 81 5.17 -5.85 4.39
C LEU A 81 5.08 -7.37 4.40
N SER A 82 6.19 -8.02 4.07
CA SER A 82 6.31 -9.46 4.26
C SER A 82 6.32 -9.81 5.76
N ILE A 83 5.94 -11.05 6.09
CA ILE A 83 5.98 -11.56 7.47
C ILE A 83 7.37 -11.39 8.09
N GLN A 84 8.42 -11.60 7.28
CA GLN A 84 9.81 -11.42 7.72
C GLN A 84 10.12 -9.97 8.11
N GLU A 85 9.66 -9.01 7.31
CA GLU A 85 9.88 -7.58 7.59
C GLU A 85 9.05 -7.09 8.77
N GLN A 86 7.85 -7.62 8.96
CA GLN A 86 7.05 -7.36 10.17
C GLN A 86 7.78 -7.88 11.42
N ALA A 87 8.32 -9.10 11.37
CA ALA A 87 9.10 -9.67 12.46
C ALA A 87 10.37 -8.85 12.75
N GLU A 88 11.07 -8.37 11.71
CA GLU A 88 12.22 -7.48 11.86
C GLU A 88 11.85 -6.16 12.52
N LEU A 89 10.76 -5.52 12.08
CA LEU A 89 10.27 -4.27 12.69
C LEU A 89 9.90 -4.44 14.17
N GLN A 90 9.29 -5.57 14.54
CA GLN A 90 8.97 -5.89 15.93
C GLN A 90 10.20 -6.19 16.78
N ALA A 91 11.26 -6.74 16.18
CA ALA A 91 12.53 -6.99 16.84
C ALA A 91 13.39 -5.72 16.97
N MET A 92 13.09 -4.65 16.22
CA MET A 92 13.79 -3.38 16.35
C MET A 92 13.37 -2.67 17.65
N PRO A 93 14.33 -2.26 18.50
CA PRO A 93 14.00 -1.42 19.64
C PRO A 93 13.41 -0.10 19.14
N ALA A 94 12.34 0.37 19.79
CA ALA A 94 11.76 1.67 19.48
C ALA A 94 12.88 2.72 19.49
N ALA A 95 13.03 3.46 18.39
CA ALA A 95 13.96 4.58 18.33
C ALA A 95 13.47 5.63 19.34
N VAL A 96 14.17 5.70 20.48
CA VAL A 96 13.96 6.70 21.55
C VAL A 96 14.48 8.05 21.10
#